data_AF-A0A4R2ZP44-F1
#
_entry.id   AF-A0A4R2ZP44-F1
#
_cell.length_a   1.000
_cell.length_b   1.000
_cell.length_c   1.000
_cell.angle_alpha   90.00
_cell.angle_beta   90.00
_cell.angle_gamma   90.00
#
_symmetry.space_group_name_H-M   'P 1'
#
loop_
_entity.id
_entity.type
_entity.pdbx_description
1 polymer ?
#
loop_
_entity_poly.entity_id
_entity_poly.type
_entity_poly.pdbx_seq_one_letter_code
_entity_poly.pdbx_strand_id
1 'polypeptide(L)'
;MAEIHDDMATEKAAHETEQRTLDRPTIRAGASTPWGIAQVSRRYADGIILHSTAGHGGFHLDEIANAVVHHLYRYDDGFYEEDCEWAKVAHVFPQLFTAYERRLADRTLRDTYPDAYERVMGVTLKDGQSHIRDRQEFESRHRNDWVVIAALNSDHQPGLVECIATLGGIRGETGERRFLVPRSDYTIGRHGFVIDSVKHQPYDGPSSFVTWAARQ
;
A
#
# COMPACT_ATOMS: atom_id res chain seq x y z
N MET A 1 13.70 -17.17 12.07
CA MET A 1 13.69 -16.02 13.02
C MET A 1 15.06 -15.38 13.13
N ALA A 2 16.15 -16.12 13.41
CA ALA A 2 17.51 -15.56 13.43
C ALA A 2 17.99 -15.09 12.03
N GLU A 3 17.70 -15.87 10.98
CA GLU A 3 18.14 -15.58 9.60
C GLU A 3 17.49 -14.32 9.00
N ILE A 4 16.21 -14.05 9.32
CA ILE A 4 15.49 -12.84 8.88
C ILE A 4 16.01 -11.59 9.60
N HIS A 5 16.42 -11.72 10.87
CA HIS A 5 16.97 -10.61 11.65
C HIS A 5 18.37 -10.21 11.18
N ASP A 6 19.19 -11.20 10.79
CA ASP A 6 20.54 -10.99 10.26
C ASP A 6 20.51 -10.33 8.87
N ASP A 7 19.54 -10.69 8.03
CA ASP A 7 19.34 -10.08 6.71
C ASP A 7 18.91 -8.61 6.80
N MET A 8 17.96 -8.27 7.69
CA MET A 8 17.56 -6.87 7.90
C MET A 8 18.69 -6.02 8.50
N ALA A 9 19.49 -6.58 9.41
CA ALA A 9 20.62 -5.87 9.98
C ALA A 9 21.69 -5.58 8.91
N THR A 10 21.95 -6.55 8.03
CA THR A 10 22.87 -6.42 6.90
C THR A 10 22.38 -5.38 5.89
N GLU A 11 21.10 -5.44 5.50
CA GLU A 11 20.49 -4.46 4.58
C GLU A 11 20.55 -3.03 5.16
N LYS A 12 20.25 -2.87 6.45
CA LYS A 12 20.34 -1.57 7.13
C LYS A 12 21.78 -1.04 7.13
N ALA A 13 22.77 -1.88 7.44
CA ALA A 13 24.17 -1.48 7.46
C ALA A 13 24.66 -1.06 6.05
N ALA A 14 24.26 -1.81 5.01
CA ALA A 14 24.54 -1.45 3.62
C ALA A 14 23.89 -0.11 3.24
N HIS A 15 22.62 0.08 3.57
CA HIS A 15 21.89 1.34 3.35
C HIS A 15 22.57 2.54 4.02
N GLU A 16 22.93 2.42 5.30
CA GLU A 16 23.64 3.48 6.03
C GLU A 16 25.01 3.77 5.40
N THR A 17 25.70 2.76 4.88
CA THR A 17 27.00 2.92 4.22
C THR A 17 26.83 3.69 2.92
N GLU A 18 25.88 3.30 2.07
CA GLU A 18 25.58 4.02 0.82
C GLU A 18 25.12 5.46 1.10
N GLN A 19 24.28 5.69 2.11
CA GLN A 19 23.85 7.05 2.49
C GLN A 19 25.03 7.97 2.80
N ARG A 20 26.10 7.45 3.44
CA ARG A 20 27.31 8.23 3.74
C ARG A 20 28.12 8.59 2.49
N THR A 21 27.94 7.86 1.39
CA THR A 21 28.59 8.14 0.10
C THR A 21 27.83 9.17 -0.74
N LEU A 22 26.57 9.43 -0.41
CA LEU A 22 25.72 10.37 -1.13
C LEU A 22 25.82 11.76 -0.50
N ASP A 23 26.32 12.73 -1.25
CA ASP A 23 26.41 14.12 -0.80
C ASP A 23 25.02 14.78 -0.81
N ARG A 24 24.29 14.63 0.29
CA ARG A 24 22.93 15.18 0.47
C ARG A 24 22.90 16.27 1.56
N PRO A 25 23.58 17.42 1.37
CA PRO A 25 23.73 18.40 2.43
C PRO A 25 22.40 19.04 2.80
N THR A 26 22.23 19.31 4.10
CA THR A 26 21.16 20.19 4.58
C THR A 26 21.41 21.59 4.06
N ILE A 27 20.40 22.20 3.46
CA ILE A 27 20.42 23.58 2.95
C ILE A 27 19.48 24.46 3.77
N ARG A 28 19.48 25.76 3.47
CA ARG A 28 18.60 26.73 4.14
C ARG A 28 17.13 26.31 4.00
N ALA A 29 16.46 26.19 5.15
CA ALA A 29 15.03 25.95 5.24
C ALA A 29 14.21 27.23 4.95
N GLY A 30 12.88 27.09 4.87
CA GLY A 30 11.97 28.21 4.65
C GLY A 30 11.35 28.30 3.25
N ALA A 31 11.58 27.29 2.40
CA ALA A 31 10.88 27.19 1.12
C ALA A 31 9.36 27.05 1.35
N SER A 32 8.57 27.74 0.53
CA SER A 32 7.13 27.52 0.48
C SER A 32 6.85 26.24 -0.31
N THR A 33 6.21 25.27 0.31
CA THR A 33 5.82 24.00 -0.31
C THR A 33 4.31 23.79 -0.19
N PRO A 34 3.70 22.85 -0.95
CA PRO A 34 2.29 22.49 -0.78
C PRO A 34 1.93 22.05 0.65
N TRP A 35 2.91 21.57 1.42
CA TRP A 35 2.73 21.12 2.79
C TRP A 35 3.10 22.16 3.85
N GLY A 36 3.26 23.42 3.44
CA GLY A 36 3.64 24.54 4.30
C GLY A 36 5.11 24.92 4.18
N ILE A 37 5.61 25.67 5.17
CA ILE A 37 7.00 26.16 5.17
C ILE A 37 7.94 25.02 5.56
N ALA A 38 8.92 24.73 4.69
CA ALA A 38 9.93 23.71 4.94
C ALA A 38 10.75 24.06 6.19
N GLN A 39 10.85 23.10 7.12
CA GLN A 39 11.66 23.18 8.33
C GLN A 39 13.06 22.61 8.10
N VAL A 40 13.13 21.59 7.24
CA VAL A 40 14.38 20.97 6.79
C VAL A 40 14.35 20.89 5.28
N SER A 41 15.50 21.12 4.66
CA SER A 41 15.66 20.93 3.22
C SER A 41 17.01 20.28 2.95
N ARG A 42 17.04 19.28 2.07
CA ARG A 42 18.27 18.58 1.66
C ARG A 42 18.39 18.60 0.16
N ARG A 43 19.55 19.02 -0.34
CA ARG A 43 19.83 18.98 -1.78
C ARG A 43 20.28 17.57 -2.16
N TYR A 44 19.60 16.94 -3.12
CA TYR A 44 20.01 15.64 -3.68
C TYR A 44 20.86 15.82 -4.93
N ALA A 45 20.53 16.81 -5.75
CA ALA A 45 21.31 17.28 -6.89
C ALA A 45 20.91 18.73 -7.21
N ASP A 46 21.57 19.34 -8.19
CA ASP A 46 21.10 20.62 -8.71
C ASP A 46 19.69 20.46 -9.28
N GLY A 47 18.78 21.34 -8.86
CA GLY A 47 17.37 21.27 -9.22
C GLY A 47 16.54 20.20 -8.50
N ILE A 48 17.11 19.42 -7.59
CA ILE A 48 16.39 18.33 -6.88
C ILE A 48 16.57 18.47 -5.37
N ILE A 49 15.49 18.88 -4.69
CA ILE A 49 15.50 19.19 -3.25
C ILE A 49 14.43 18.40 -2.54
N LEU A 50 14.80 17.72 -1.45
CA LEU A 50 13.84 17.15 -0.50
C LEU A 50 13.50 18.23 0.53
N HIS A 51 12.22 18.53 0.67
CA HIS A 51 11.68 19.40 1.71
C HIS A 51 10.91 18.58 2.74
N SER A 52 11.03 18.97 4.01
CA SER A 52 10.28 18.35 5.11
C SER A 52 9.72 19.44 6.02
N THR A 53 8.47 19.28 6.42
CA THR A 53 7.70 20.12 7.34
C THR A 53 7.36 19.31 8.60
N ALA A 54 6.61 19.90 9.53
CA ALA A 54 6.25 19.22 10.78
C ALA A 54 5.27 18.04 10.56
N GLY A 55 4.52 18.06 9.47
CA GLY A 55 3.48 17.07 9.19
C GLY A 55 3.70 16.27 7.92
N HIS A 56 4.51 16.77 6.98
CA HIS A 56 4.68 16.12 5.69
C HIS A 56 5.97 16.56 4.98
N GLY A 57 6.10 16.25 3.69
CA GLY A 57 7.26 16.58 2.89
C GLY A 57 7.20 15.99 1.49
N GLY A 58 8.30 16.15 0.78
CA GLY A 58 8.44 15.63 -0.57
C GLY A 58 9.58 16.26 -1.33
N PHE A 59 9.78 15.77 -2.54
CA PHE A 59 10.75 16.33 -3.47
C PHE A 59 10.14 17.49 -4.24
N HIS A 60 10.95 18.51 -4.47
CA HIS A 60 10.71 19.55 -5.46
C HIS A 60 11.79 19.45 -6.54
N LEU A 61 11.33 19.39 -7.79
CA LEU A 61 12.16 19.38 -8.98
C LEU A 61 12.00 20.73 -9.68
N ASP A 62 13.11 21.37 -10.05
CA ASP A 62 13.06 22.51 -10.95
C ASP A 62 12.60 22.10 -12.35
N GLU A 63 12.36 23.09 -13.22
CA GLU A 63 11.84 22.85 -14.57
C GLU A 63 12.73 21.89 -15.39
N ILE A 64 14.05 21.98 -15.24
CA ILE A 64 15.01 21.17 -16.00
C ILE A 64 14.97 19.71 -15.51
N ALA A 65 15.04 19.49 -14.20
CA ALA A 65 14.95 18.16 -13.62
C ALA A 65 13.57 17.53 -13.88
N ASN A 66 12.50 18.31 -13.71
CA ASN A 66 11.13 17.84 -13.90
C ASN A 66 10.84 17.46 -15.36
N ALA A 67 11.48 18.13 -16.33
CA ALA A 67 11.38 17.79 -17.75
C ALA A 67 11.96 16.41 -18.12
N VAL A 68 12.76 15.78 -17.25
CA VAL A 68 13.27 14.41 -17.46
C VAL A 68 12.26 13.36 -17.01
N VAL A 69 11.35 13.70 -16.09
CA VAL A 69 10.35 12.76 -15.54
C VAL A 69 9.38 12.34 -16.65
N HIS A 70 9.11 11.04 -16.80
CA HIS A 70 8.16 10.55 -17.80
C HIS A 70 6.78 11.22 -17.63
N HIS A 71 6.11 11.57 -18.72
CA HIS A 71 4.85 12.35 -18.67
C HIS A 71 3.74 11.69 -17.82
N LEU A 72 3.70 10.36 -17.73
CA LEU A 72 2.77 9.63 -16.85
C LEU A 72 3.07 9.77 -15.35
N TYR A 73 4.25 10.27 -14.99
CA TYR A 73 4.68 10.52 -13.61
C TYR A 73 4.83 12.00 -13.29
N ARG A 74 4.99 12.84 -14.31
CA ARG A 74 5.34 14.25 -14.16
C ARG A 74 4.17 15.07 -13.58
N TYR A 75 4.49 15.92 -12.60
CA TYR A 75 3.59 16.97 -12.12
C TYR A 75 4.04 18.34 -12.57
N ASP A 76 3.09 19.20 -12.95
CA ASP A 76 3.38 20.52 -13.52
C ASP A 76 4.02 21.48 -12.51
N ASP A 77 3.72 21.31 -11.22
CA ASP A 77 4.26 22.14 -10.13
C ASP A 77 5.62 21.65 -9.62
N GLY A 78 6.11 20.50 -10.13
CA GLY A 78 7.39 19.91 -9.74
C GLY A 78 7.43 19.32 -8.33
N PHE A 79 6.32 19.24 -7.61
CA PHE A 79 6.26 18.66 -6.27
C PHE A 79 5.85 17.18 -6.32
N TYR A 80 6.54 16.37 -5.51
CA TYR A 80 6.33 14.93 -5.38
C TYR A 80 6.32 14.58 -3.90
N GLU A 81 5.13 14.27 -3.38
CA GLU A 81 4.83 13.85 -2.02
C GLU A 81 5.68 12.65 -1.50
N GLU A 82 6.03 12.65 -0.20
CA GLU A 82 7.04 11.76 0.40
C GLU A 82 6.63 10.31 0.70
N ASP A 83 5.34 9.99 0.78
CA ASP A 83 4.83 8.64 1.04
C ASP A 83 4.86 7.82 -0.24
N CYS A 84 4.39 8.39 -1.34
CA CYS A 84 4.18 7.66 -2.59
C CYS A 84 4.94 8.23 -3.79
N GLU A 85 4.97 9.55 -3.95
CA GLU A 85 5.38 10.17 -5.21
C GLU A 85 6.89 10.35 -5.33
N TRP A 86 7.61 10.41 -4.20
CA TRP A 86 9.08 10.37 -4.15
C TRP A 86 9.66 9.19 -4.94
N ALA A 87 8.91 8.09 -5.02
CA ALA A 87 9.29 6.90 -5.76
C ALA A 87 9.46 7.18 -7.26
N LYS A 88 8.72 8.14 -7.81
CA LYS A 88 8.87 8.61 -9.20
C LYS A 88 10.21 9.32 -9.39
N VAL A 89 10.61 10.15 -8.42
CA VAL A 89 11.91 10.84 -8.42
C VAL A 89 13.05 9.82 -8.32
N ALA A 90 12.94 8.86 -7.41
CA ALA A 90 13.91 7.79 -7.24
C ALA A 90 14.03 6.88 -8.47
N HIS A 91 12.93 6.65 -9.19
CA HIS A 91 12.93 5.92 -10.45
C HIS A 91 13.68 6.66 -11.56
N VAL A 92 13.47 7.98 -11.68
CA VAL A 92 14.07 8.80 -12.75
C VAL A 92 15.55 9.11 -12.47
N PHE A 93 15.92 9.28 -11.20
CA PHE A 93 17.28 9.64 -10.79
C PHE A 93 17.90 8.59 -9.86
N PRO A 94 18.02 7.31 -10.29
CA PRO A 94 18.38 6.20 -9.41
C PRO A 94 19.77 6.37 -8.76
N GLN A 95 20.68 7.10 -9.39
CA GLN A 95 22.02 7.39 -8.87
C GLN A 95 22.00 8.28 -7.61
N LEU A 96 20.92 9.00 -7.36
CA LEU A 96 20.78 9.84 -6.17
C LEU A 96 20.27 9.05 -4.97
N PHE A 97 19.96 7.76 -5.14
CA PHE A 97 19.32 6.89 -4.15
C PHE A 97 20.14 5.63 -3.90
N THR A 98 20.09 5.16 -2.66
CA THR A 98 20.68 3.88 -2.26
C THR A 98 19.95 2.71 -2.92
N ALA A 99 20.57 1.53 -2.99
CA ALA A 99 19.96 0.30 -3.46
C ALA A 99 18.67 -0.03 -2.68
N TYR A 100 18.67 0.20 -1.36
CA TYR A 100 17.49 0.03 -0.52
C TYR A 100 16.35 0.96 -0.92
N GLU A 101 16.62 2.28 -0.99
CA GLU A 101 15.62 3.27 -1.41
C GLU A 101 15.08 2.97 -2.81
N ARG A 102 15.92 2.54 -3.75
CA ARG A 102 15.47 2.13 -5.09
C ARG A 102 14.52 0.93 -5.06
N ARG A 103 14.78 -0.08 -4.22
CA ARG A 103 13.88 -1.23 -4.05
C ARG A 103 12.54 -0.82 -3.46
N LEU A 104 12.55 0.09 -2.48
CA LEU A 104 11.32 0.64 -1.91
C LEU A 104 10.55 1.44 -2.96
N ALA A 105 11.21 2.33 -3.70
CA ALA A 105 10.58 3.12 -4.75
C ALA A 105 9.92 2.23 -5.82
N ASP A 106 10.63 1.22 -6.31
CA ASP A 106 10.09 0.26 -7.27
C ASP A 106 8.86 -0.49 -6.73
N ARG A 107 8.88 -0.92 -5.46
CA ARG A 107 7.69 -1.50 -4.80
C ARG A 107 6.55 -0.49 -4.70
N THR A 108 6.81 0.72 -4.22
CA THR A 108 5.81 1.79 -4.08
C THR A 108 5.16 2.11 -5.43
N LEU A 109 5.92 2.20 -6.52
CA LEU A 109 5.35 2.46 -7.84
C LEU A 109 4.44 1.32 -8.31
N ARG A 110 4.82 0.05 -8.10
CA ARG A 110 3.96 -1.10 -8.41
C ARG A 110 2.70 -1.12 -7.56
N ASP A 111 2.82 -0.81 -6.27
CA ASP A 111 1.75 -0.94 -5.29
C ASP A 111 0.81 0.27 -5.25
N THR A 112 1.22 1.44 -5.74
CA THR A 112 0.41 2.67 -5.72
C THR A 112 -0.02 3.10 -7.13
N TYR A 113 0.82 2.89 -8.16
CA TYR A 113 0.59 3.37 -9.52
C TYR A 113 0.78 2.27 -10.58
N PRO A 114 0.12 1.09 -10.45
CA PRO A 114 0.40 -0.08 -11.29
C PRO A 114 0.19 0.19 -12.79
N ASP A 115 -0.87 0.92 -13.18
CA ASP A 115 -1.13 1.25 -14.58
C ASP A 115 0.00 2.10 -15.20
N ALA A 116 0.46 3.11 -14.45
CA ALA A 116 1.54 3.98 -14.91
C ALA A 116 2.88 3.23 -14.92
N TYR A 117 3.15 2.41 -13.90
CA TYR A 117 4.33 1.55 -13.84
C TYR A 117 4.44 0.63 -15.05
N GLU A 118 3.38 -0.12 -15.38
CA GLU A 118 3.37 -1.03 -16.52
C GLU A 118 3.65 -0.32 -17.85
N ARG A 119 3.08 0.88 -18.04
CA ARG A 119 3.29 1.68 -19.25
C ARG A 119 4.70 2.27 -19.33
N VAL A 120 5.21 2.81 -18.22
CA VAL A 120 6.56 3.40 -18.17
C VAL A 120 7.63 2.33 -18.37
N MET A 121 7.45 1.17 -17.73
CA MET A 121 8.40 0.06 -17.76
C MET A 121 8.23 -0.85 -19.00
N GLY A 122 7.09 -0.78 -19.68
CA GLY A 122 6.76 -1.68 -20.79
C GLY A 122 6.57 -3.13 -20.34
N VAL A 123 6.02 -3.36 -19.14
CA VAL A 123 5.81 -4.68 -18.55
C VAL A 123 4.36 -4.89 -18.13
N THR A 124 3.97 -6.13 -17.92
CA THR A 124 2.71 -6.49 -17.23
C THR A 124 3.07 -7.11 -15.89
N LEU A 125 2.48 -6.58 -14.82
CA LEU A 125 2.67 -7.09 -13.48
C LEU A 125 1.98 -8.45 -13.34
N LYS A 126 2.71 -9.40 -12.77
CA LYS A 126 2.23 -10.75 -12.47
C LYS A 126 1.73 -10.83 -11.03
N ASP A 127 1.05 -11.93 -10.72
CA ASP A 127 0.60 -12.28 -9.37
C ASP A 127 1.73 -12.10 -8.35
N GLY A 128 1.43 -11.39 -7.26
CA GLY A 128 2.34 -11.10 -6.17
C GLY A 128 3.29 -9.92 -6.41
N GLN A 129 3.30 -9.32 -7.60
CA GLN A 129 4.18 -8.18 -7.91
C GLN A 129 3.57 -6.81 -7.56
N SER A 130 2.25 -6.73 -7.39
CA SER A 130 1.55 -5.53 -6.94
C SER A 130 0.33 -5.90 -6.13
N HIS A 131 0.23 -5.37 -4.91
CA HIS A 131 -0.90 -5.67 -4.04
C HIS A 131 -2.22 -5.11 -4.59
N ILE A 132 -2.19 -4.00 -5.35
CA ILE A 132 -3.38 -3.45 -5.99
C ILE A 132 -3.83 -4.38 -7.11
N ARG A 133 -2.89 -4.89 -7.94
CA ARG A 133 -3.23 -5.85 -9.00
C ARG A 133 -3.79 -7.15 -8.42
N ASP A 134 -3.13 -7.69 -7.40
CA ASP A 134 -3.58 -8.90 -6.70
C ASP A 134 -4.99 -8.71 -6.12
N ARG A 135 -5.26 -7.51 -5.56
CA ARG A 135 -6.58 -7.15 -5.05
C ARG A 135 -7.63 -7.06 -6.17
N GLN A 136 -7.31 -6.38 -7.27
CA GLN A 136 -8.22 -6.26 -8.43
C GLN A 136 -8.56 -7.63 -9.02
N GLU A 137 -7.57 -8.52 -9.12
CA GLU A 137 -7.80 -9.88 -9.60
C GLU A 137 -8.70 -10.66 -8.63
N PHE A 138 -8.44 -10.58 -7.33
CA PHE A 138 -9.27 -11.20 -6.31
C PHE A 138 -10.73 -10.71 -6.40
N GLU A 139 -10.94 -9.39 -6.46
CA GLU A 139 -12.26 -8.78 -6.57
C GLU A 139 -12.99 -9.24 -7.86
N SER A 140 -12.28 -9.28 -9.00
CA SER A 140 -12.84 -9.73 -10.28
C SER A 140 -13.24 -11.22 -10.28
N ARG A 141 -12.36 -12.06 -9.72
CA ARG A 141 -12.56 -13.51 -9.60
C ARG A 141 -13.75 -13.82 -8.69
N HIS A 142 -13.87 -13.11 -7.58
CA HIS A 142 -14.85 -13.37 -6.53
C HIS A 142 -16.06 -12.43 -6.54
N ARG A 143 -16.27 -11.67 -7.62
CA ARG A 143 -17.38 -10.70 -7.76
C ARG A 143 -18.78 -11.27 -7.47
N ASN A 144 -18.97 -12.57 -7.68
CA ASN A 144 -20.24 -13.28 -7.49
C ASN A 144 -20.19 -14.28 -6.32
N ASP A 145 -19.10 -14.30 -5.55
CA ASP A 145 -18.93 -15.15 -4.40
C ASP A 145 -19.23 -14.38 -3.11
N TRP A 146 -19.64 -15.08 -2.06
CA TRP A 146 -19.82 -14.49 -0.73
C TRP A 146 -18.45 -14.26 -0.09
N VAL A 147 -18.02 -13.01 0.02
CA VAL A 147 -16.73 -12.65 0.64
C VAL A 147 -17.00 -11.95 1.97
N VAL A 148 -16.31 -12.41 3.02
CA VAL A 148 -16.49 -11.93 4.39
C VAL A 148 -15.99 -10.50 4.53
N ILE A 149 -16.86 -9.63 5.04
CA ILE A 149 -16.56 -8.22 5.31
C ILE A 149 -16.40 -7.92 6.80
N ALA A 150 -16.95 -8.76 7.68
CA ALA A 150 -16.77 -8.68 9.12
C ALA A 150 -16.85 -10.09 9.74
N ALA A 151 -16.06 -10.35 10.77
CA ALA A 151 -16.06 -11.63 11.47
C ALA A 151 -15.76 -11.46 12.96
N LEU A 152 -16.32 -12.34 13.78
CA LEU A 152 -16.01 -12.48 15.20
C LEU A 152 -16.25 -13.92 15.65
N ASN A 153 -15.74 -14.29 16.82
CA ASN A 153 -16.07 -15.59 17.39
C ASN A 153 -17.53 -15.59 17.86
N SER A 154 -18.28 -16.64 17.53
CA SER A 154 -19.67 -16.73 17.99
C SER A 154 -19.72 -17.04 19.48
N ASP A 155 -20.49 -16.25 20.24
CA ASP A 155 -20.81 -16.54 21.65
C ASP A 155 -21.93 -17.59 21.76
N HIS A 156 -22.70 -17.79 20.69
CA HIS A 156 -23.85 -18.70 20.63
C HIS A 156 -23.46 -20.11 20.17
N GLN A 157 -22.38 -20.24 19.40
CA GLN A 157 -21.90 -21.51 18.84
C GLN A 157 -20.38 -21.66 19.06
N PRO A 158 -19.95 -22.20 20.22
CA PRO A 158 -18.53 -22.33 20.55
C PRO A 158 -17.72 -23.08 19.49
N GLY A 159 -16.56 -22.54 19.13
CA GLY A 159 -15.67 -23.11 18.10
C GLY A 159 -15.97 -22.62 16.68
N LEU A 160 -17.01 -21.81 16.47
CA LEU A 160 -17.35 -21.20 15.20
C LEU A 160 -17.04 -19.69 15.18
N VAL A 161 -16.76 -19.19 13.98
CA VAL A 161 -16.63 -17.78 13.65
C VAL A 161 -17.92 -17.37 12.94
N GLU A 162 -18.60 -16.37 13.48
CA GLU A 162 -19.73 -15.72 12.82
C GLU A 162 -19.18 -14.69 11.83
N CYS A 163 -19.52 -14.88 10.56
CA CYS A 163 -19.06 -14.06 9.45
C CYS A 163 -20.24 -13.32 8.81
N ILE A 164 -20.13 -12.01 8.62
CA ILE A 164 -20.99 -11.24 7.72
C ILE A 164 -20.26 -11.14 6.39
N ALA A 165 -20.94 -11.51 5.30
CA ALA A 165 -20.41 -11.50 3.95
C ALA A 165 -21.36 -10.78 2.98
N THR A 166 -20.79 -10.23 1.92
CA THR A 166 -21.51 -9.66 0.77
C THR A 166 -21.00 -10.30 -0.52
N LEU A 167 -21.78 -10.23 -1.60
CA LEU A 167 -21.29 -10.66 -2.91
C LEU A 167 -20.13 -9.74 -3.33
N GLY A 168 -18.99 -10.33 -3.72
CA GLY A 168 -17.79 -9.59 -4.07
C GLY A 168 -17.07 -8.90 -2.90
N GLY A 169 -17.59 -8.97 -1.67
CA GLY A 169 -16.96 -8.37 -0.50
C GLY A 169 -17.10 -6.85 -0.42
N ILE A 170 -18.06 -6.29 -1.14
CA ILE A 170 -18.30 -4.84 -1.16
C ILE A 170 -18.98 -4.43 0.15
N ARG A 171 -18.34 -3.55 0.91
CA ARG A 171 -18.86 -3.03 2.19
C ARG A 171 -19.90 -1.94 1.94
N GLY A 172 -20.99 -1.96 2.70
CA GLY A 172 -22.05 -0.95 2.62
C GLY A 172 -23.08 -1.20 1.53
N GLU A 173 -22.95 -2.27 0.73
CA GLU A 173 -24.01 -2.73 -0.17
C GLU A 173 -25.13 -3.48 0.59
N THR A 174 -26.34 -3.43 0.02
CA THR A 174 -27.47 -4.21 0.52
C THR A 174 -27.31 -5.69 0.15
N GLY A 175 -27.79 -6.60 1.01
CA GLY A 175 -27.75 -8.04 0.75
C GLY A 175 -26.69 -8.79 1.54
N GLU A 176 -26.24 -8.23 2.67
CA GLU A 176 -25.42 -8.93 3.65
C GLU A 176 -26.06 -10.27 4.06
N ARG A 177 -25.23 -11.31 4.18
CA ARG A 177 -25.61 -12.61 4.72
C ARG A 177 -24.64 -13.04 5.81
N ARG A 178 -25.14 -13.80 6.76
CA ARG A 178 -24.34 -14.38 7.82
C ARG A 178 -24.05 -15.85 7.57
N PHE A 179 -22.88 -16.28 8.01
CA PHE A 179 -22.40 -17.64 7.92
C PHE A 179 -21.72 -18.03 9.23
N LEU A 180 -21.79 -19.32 9.58
CA LEU A 180 -20.94 -19.90 10.62
C LEU A 180 -19.82 -20.71 9.96
N VAL A 181 -18.58 -20.35 10.28
CA VAL A 181 -17.37 -20.97 9.73
C VAL A 181 -16.61 -21.64 10.88
N PRO A 182 -16.19 -22.91 10.76
CA PRO A 182 -15.32 -23.52 11.75
C PRO A 182 -14.07 -22.66 11.98
N ARG A 183 -13.67 -22.43 13.23
CA ARG A 183 -12.49 -21.61 13.53
C ARG A 183 -11.21 -22.15 12.87
N SER A 184 -11.11 -23.47 12.69
CA SER A 184 -10.01 -24.11 11.97
C SER A 184 -9.93 -23.71 10.49
N ASP A 185 -11.06 -23.36 9.90
CA ASP A 185 -11.21 -23.12 8.47
C ASP A 185 -11.11 -21.61 8.18
N TYR A 186 -11.48 -20.76 9.15
CA TYR A 186 -11.40 -19.31 9.02
C TYR A 186 -9.95 -18.80 9.14
N THR A 187 -9.30 -18.64 7.99
CA THR A 187 -8.00 -17.94 7.88
C THR A 187 -8.19 -16.69 7.02
N ILE A 188 -8.05 -15.51 7.64
CA ILE A 188 -8.16 -14.26 6.88
C ILE A 188 -6.98 -14.15 5.89
N GLY A 189 -7.29 -14.23 4.59
CA GLY A 189 -6.33 -13.98 3.53
C GLY A 189 -6.05 -12.49 3.37
N ARG A 190 -5.01 -12.14 2.60
CA ARG A 190 -4.61 -10.75 2.33
C ARG A 190 -5.74 -9.88 1.74
N HIS A 191 -6.65 -10.50 0.96
CA HIS A 191 -7.73 -9.81 0.25
C HIS A 191 -9.13 -10.17 0.75
N GLY A 192 -9.25 -11.04 1.77
CA GLY A 192 -10.52 -11.47 2.34
C GLY A 192 -10.61 -12.99 2.54
N PHE A 193 -11.77 -13.43 3.01
CA PHE A 193 -12.13 -14.85 3.15
C PHE A 193 -13.38 -15.13 2.31
N VAL A 194 -13.28 -16.09 1.39
CA VAL A 194 -14.40 -16.49 0.53
C VAL A 194 -15.14 -17.64 1.19
N ILE A 195 -16.46 -17.50 1.32
CA ILE A 195 -17.33 -18.53 1.86
C ILE A 195 -17.44 -19.68 0.84
N ASP A 196 -16.97 -20.86 1.23
CA ASP A 196 -17.28 -22.13 0.56
C ASP A 196 -18.75 -22.50 0.81
N SER A 197 -19.61 -22.38 -0.21
CA SER A 197 -21.04 -22.65 -0.10
C SER A 197 -21.39 -24.12 0.11
N VAL A 198 -20.45 -25.04 -0.11
CA VAL A 198 -20.63 -26.48 0.15
C VAL A 198 -20.37 -26.79 1.63
N LYS A 199 -19.45 -26.05 2.26
CA LYS A 199 -19.02 -26.30 3.65
C LYS A 199 -19.66 -25.36 4.68
N HIS A 200 -19.86 -24.10 4.32
CA HIS A 200 -20.29 -23.06 5.23
C HIS A 200 -21.77 -22.74 4.99
N GLN A 201 -22.60 -23.04 6.00
CA GLN A 201 -24.03 -22.82 5.90
C GLN A 201 -24.40 -21.36 6.26
N PRO A 202 -25.40 -20.78 5.58
CA PRO A 202 -26.02 -19.53 6.02
C PRO A 202 -26.54 -19.65 7.46
N TYR A 203 -26.48 -18.55 8.20
CA TYR A 203 -26.87 -18.53 9.61
C TYR A 203 -27.88 -17.42 9.91
N ASP A 204 -29.09 -17.83 10.28
CA ASP A 204 -30.21 -16.94 10.61
C ASP A 204 -30.51 -16.85 12.12
N GLY A 205 -29.75 -17.56 12.96
CA GLY A 205 -29.95 -17.59 14.41
C GLY A 205 -29.48 -16.33 15.16
N PRO A 206 -29.49 -16.34 16.51
CA PRO A 206 -29.03 -15.21 17.33
C PRO A 206 -27.63 -14.74 16.94
N SER A 207 -27.45 -13.42 16.88
CA SER A 207 -26.19 -12.81 16.44
C SER A 207 -25.31 -12.40 17.62
N SER A 208 -24.00 -12.61 17.50
CA SER A 208 -23.00 -11.98 18.36
C SER A 208 -22.61 -10.58 17.87
N PHE A 209 -22.92 -10.22 16.63
CA PHE A 209 -22.85 -8.82 16.18
C PHE A 209 -24.01 -8.02 16.78
N VAL A 210 -23.69 -7.05 17.64
CA VAL A 210 -24.67 -6.14 18.28
C VAL A 210 -25.52 -5.40 17.24
N THR A 211 -24.89 -4.88 16.18
CA THR A 211 -25.56 -4.15 15.10
C THR A 211 -26.53 -5.03 14.31
N TRP A 212 -26.27 -6.34 14.24
CA TRP A 212 -27.14 -7.29 13.55
C TRP A 212 -28.25 -7.82 14.46
N ALA A 213 -27.94 -8.10 15.73
CA ALA A 213 -28.92 -8.51 16.73
C ALA A 213 -30.06 -7.48 16.86
N ALA A 214 -29.74 -6.18 16.72
CA ALA A 214 -30.74 -5.11 16.73
C ALA A 214 -31.64 -5.04 15.48
N ARG A 215 -31.37 -5.80 14.42
CA ARG A 215 -32.19 -5.87 13.19
C ARG A 215 -33.26 -6.98 13.25
N GLN A 216 -33.17 -7.87 14.24
CA GLN A 216 -34.10 -8.98 14.48
C GLN A 216 -35.12 -8.58 15.54
#